data_AF-A0A1Q9TY95-F1
#
_entry.id   AF-A0A1Q9TY95-F1
#
_cell.length_a   1.000
_cell.length_b   1.000
_cell.length_c   1.000
_cell.angle_alpha   90.00
_cell.angle_beta   90.00
_cell.angle_gamma   90.00
#
_symmetry.space_group_name_H-M   'P 1'
#
loop_
_entity.id
_entity.type
_entity.pdbx_description
1 polymer ?
#
loop_
_entity_poly.entity_id
_entity_poly.type
_entity_poly.pdbx_seq_one_letter_code
_entity_poly.pdbx_strand_id
1 'polypeptide(L)' 'MWSVKDTAAFLRVPPKTLYEWRYKGDGPPSHRVGRYVRYLPDEVHAWVLTQ' A
#
# COMPACT_ATOMS: atom_id res chain seq x y z
N MET A 1 6.71 -1.44 9.60
CA MET A 1 6.22 -0.40 8.67
C MET A 1 6.80 -0.65 7.29
N TRP A 2 5.97 -1.03 6.33
CA TRP A 2 6.37 -1.33 4.96
C TRP A 2 6.50 -0.05 4.13
N SER A 3 7.46 -0.03 3.21
CA SER A 3 7.49 0.97 2.14
C SER A 3 6.53 0.60 1.00
N VAL A 4 6.33 1.51 0.05
CA VAL A 4 5.61 1.21 -1.21
C VAL A 4 6.22 -0.02 -1.90
N LYS A 5 7.56 -0.18 -1.87
CA LYS A 5 8.24 -1.32 -2.49
C LYS A 5 7.96 -2.64 -1.77
N ASP A 6 7.97 -2.64 -0.44
CA ASP A 6 7.71 -3.83 0.36
C ASP A 6 6.25 -4.29 0.18
N THR A 7 5.33 -3.33 0.16
CA THR A 7 3.89 -3.57 -0.07
C THR A 7 3.66 -4.11 -1.48
N ALA A 8 4.34 -3.54 -2.49
CA ALA A 8 4.30 -4.00 -3.87
C ALA A 8 4.81 -5.44 -4.00
N ALA A 9 5.93 -5.75 -3.34
CA ALA A 9 6.49 -7.09 -3.30
C ALA A 9 5.55 -8.10 -2.63
N PHE A 10 4.92 -7.72 -1.52
CA PHE A 10 3.94 -8.54 -0.80
C PHE A 10 2.71 -8.85 -1.66
N LEU A 11 2.12 -7.82 -2.27
CA LEU A 11 0.94 -7.96 -3.13
C LEU A 11 1.26 -8.53 -4.52
N ARG A 12 2.55 -8.77 -4.82
CA ARG A 12 3.06 -9.17 -6.14
C ARG A 12 2.58 -8.26 -7.29
N VAL A 13 2.43 -6.97 -7.00
CA VAL A 13 2.08 -5.95 -8.00
C VAL A 13 3.24 -4.99 -8.23
N PRO A 14 3.35 -4.37 -9.41
CA PRO A 14 4.31 -3.30 -9.63
C PRO A 14 4.07 -2.11 -8.66
N PRO A 15 5.11 -1.44 -8.15
CA PRO A 15 4.95 -0.22 -7.34
C PRO A 15 4.16 0.88 -8.05
N LYS A 16 4.18 0.90 -9.39
CA LYS A 16 3.37 1.80 -10.21
C LYS A 16 1.87 1.61 -9.95
N THR A 17 1.41 0.36 -9.82
CA THR A 17 0.02 0.04 -9.53
C THR A 17 -0.41 0.59 -8.17
N LEU A 18 0.47 0.54 -7.16
CA LEU A 18 0.19 1.18 -5.86
C LEU A 18 0.05 2.70 -5.97
N TYR A 19 0.84 3.37 -6.82
CA TYR A 19 0.66 4.79 -7.08
C TYR A 19 -0.67 5.09 -7.79
N GLU A 20 -1.06 4.26 -8.76
CA GLU A 20 -2.34 4.38 -9.45
C GLU A 20 -3.53 4.16 -8.52
N TRP A 21 -3.49 3.13 -7.67
CA TRP A 21 -4.50 2.90 -6.63
C TRP A 21 -4.59 4.05 -5.65
N ARG A 22 -3.46 4.61 -5.24
CA ARG A 22 -3.45 5.79 -4.37
C ARG A 22 -4.08 7.02 -5.04
N TYR A 23 -3.95 7.16 -6.36
CA TYR A 23 -4.61 8.21 -7.12
C TYR A 23 -6.11 7.96 -7.26
N LYS A 24 -6.52 6.71 -7.50
CA LYS A 24 -7.92 6.31 -7.64
C LYS A 24 -8.69 6.23 -6.31
N GLY A 25 -7.99 6.03 -5.19
CA GLY A 25 -8.58 5.74 -3.89
C GLY A 25 -8.86 4.25 -3.65
N ASP A 26 -8.64 3.39 -4.65
CA ASP A 26 -8.88 1.94 -4.60
C ASP A 26 -7.63 1.15 -4.21
N GLY A 27 -7.15 1.33 -2.98
CA GLY A 27 -5.92 0.67 -2.52
C GLY A 27 -5.80 0.53 -1.02
N PRO A 28 -4.76 -0.17 -0.55
CA PRO A 28 -4.53 -0.36 0.88
C PRO A 28 -4.27 0.99 1.57
N PRO A 29 -4.68 1.12 2.85
CA PRO A 29 -4.48 2.34 3.63
C PRO A 29 -3.01 2.78 3.62
N SER A 30 -2.78 4.03 3.21
CA SER A 30 -1.44 4.61 3.11
C SER A 30 -1.23 5.68 4.18
N HIS A 31 -0.20 5.53 5.01
CA HIS A 31 0.13 6.45 6.08
C HIS A 31 1.25 7.38 5.67
N ARG A 32 1.01 8.68 5.82
CA ARG A 32 2.02 9.70 5.53
C ARG A 32 2.88 9.94 6.77
N VAL A 33 4.12 9.47 6.72
CA VAL A 33 5.12 9.66 7.78
C VAL A 33 6.16 10.66 7.27
N GLY A 34 5.92 11.95 7.55
CA GLY A 34 6.73 13.05 7.03
C GLY A 34 6.70 13.11 5.50
N ARG A 35 7.87 12.96 4.86
CA ARG A 35 8.00 12.92 3.39
C ARG A 35 7.70 11.53 2.79
N TYR A 36 7.70 10.47 3.61
CA TYR A 36 7.59 9.10 3.13
C TYR A 36 6.18 8.54 3.32
N VAL A 37 5.75 7.73 2.36
CA VAL A 37 4.53 6.93 2.49
C VAL A 37 4.91 5.57 3.05
N ARG A 38 4.23 5.18 4.11
CA ARG A 38 4.39 3.90 4.77
C ARG A 38 3.06 3.17 4.78
N TYR A 39 3.14 1.85 4.75
CA TYR A 39 2.01 0.95 4.87
C TYR A 39 2.17 0.14 6.15
N LEU A 40 1.07 -0.04 6.87
CA LEU A 40 1.03 -0.98 7.99
C LEU A 40 0.70 -2.36 7.43
N PRO A 41 1.52 -3.39 7.70
CA PRO A 41 1.25 -4.74 7.22
C PRO A 41 -0.16 -5.20 7.60
N ASP A 42 -0.56 -5.01 8.87
CA ASP A 42 -1.89 -5.40 9.37
C ASP A 42 -3.04 -4.79 8.57
N GLU A 43 -2.95 -3.51 8.21
CA GLU A 43 -3.97 -2.84 7.40
C GLU A 43 -3.95 -3.27 5.94
N VAL A 44 -2.75 -3.51 5.37
CA VAL A 44 -2.63 -4.08 4.02
C VAL A 44 -3.26 -5.47 3.99
N HIS A 45 -2.99 -6.30 5.00
CA HIS A 45 -3.62 -7.61 5.15
C HIS A 45 -5.13 -7.49 5.31
N ALA A 46 -5.63 -6.61 6.17
CA ALA A 46 -7.06 -6.38 6.35
C ALA A 46 -7.73 -5.89 5.06
N TRP A 47 -7.08 -5.01 4.30
CA TRP A 47 -7.58 -4.57 2.99
C TRP A 47 -7.63 -5.70 1.97
N VAL A 48 -6.61 -6.57 1.91
CA VAL A 48 -6.63 -7.77 1.06
C VAL A 48 -7.77 -8.70 1.44
N LEU A 49 -8.07 -8.83 2.74
CA LEU A 49 -9.19 -9.65 3.24
C LEU A 49 -10.56 -9.01 3.01
N THR A 50 -10.62 -7.69 2.80
CA THR A 50 -11.86 -6.94 2.55
C THR A 50 -12.23 -6.93 1.05
N GLN A 51 -11.41 -7.55 0.19
CA GLN A 51 -11.59 -7.56 -1.26
C GLN A 51 -12.65 -8.55 -1.76
#